data_AF-A0A8K1C9P7-F1
#
_entry.id   AF-A0A8K1C9P7-F1
#
_cell.length_a   1.000
_cell.length_b   1.000
_cell.length_c   1.000
_cell.angle_alpha   90.00
_cell.angle_beta   90.00
_cell.angle_gamma   90.00
#
_symmetry.space_group_name_H-M   'P 1'
#
loop_
_entity.id
_entity.type
_entity.pdbx_description
1 polymer ?
#
loop_
_entity_poly.entity_id
_entity_poly.type
_entity_poly.pdbx_seq_one_letter_code
_entity_poly.pdbx_strand_id
1 'polypeptide(L)'
;MPEPETKQIHVLVVVPSDEVEAKRRRMTGTFQGVIETPPPTERFDPVPPPAVHNVNYVTVPAALLDKCGLLTPEADKVMLYRRREVQDLWDFVQEEVISKNASVYIVGPPGIGKSFSTLCFVAQLDPSQWNVVWIHFGASTTSCLSMGGREYWEDIDESTFVVPRVAGKRLLVCLDGYNVNLAHLGFLRKIKRGLTKDERHLVCSSIATLGKLNQEDAEREQIRVFYMYSWTLADYEAAVADAAFYEQVVSKLDATTANEVNDDSDDEEGGEAEKKKDALDRKFYYAGGSCRFMFQRTTDQVKQRLQRAMESTTNKTDLIQYCSGNWHHDTINTLYGMAGGEGGRFPVSSYAASLFAKESGAETIVQLASRLNTSKNPAMDGHLLEWLFLASVPKRAVKLVGDDGVIDELPTAHVLEFDPKKRFRVSNGRIMGNKSWLQPVAWNQGGYDAVYFDNDKGNVIFIQVTRSGTHSFKMRFFNEVLLKLKAAKMTIKTVEVYFVVKSAQYLKFTIGQIDDRDLLWKFDARWKQPEENHVKVRAFEAVGLQ
;
A
#
# COMPACT_ATOMS: atom_id res chain seq x y z
N MET A 1 -10.10 -32.33 -51.44
CA MET A 1 -9.71 -30.91 -51.60
C MET A 1 -10.82 -30.21 -52.35
N PRO A 2 -11.43 -29.20 -51.72
CA PRO A 2 -10.97 -27.83 -51.92
C PRO A 2 -10.78 -27.03 -50.60
N GLU A 3 -10.11 -25.90 -50.77
CA GLU A 3 -9.64 -24.91 -49.79
C GLU A 3 -10.78 -24.16 -49.07
N PRO A 4 -10.51 -23.55 -47.89
CA PRO A 4 -11.47 -22.69 -47.22
C PRO A 4 -11.62 -21.35 -47.93
N GLU A 5 -12.84 -21.04 -48.37
CA GLU A 5 -13.22 -19.69 -48.81
C GLU A 5 -13.01 -18.68 -47.69
N THR A 6 -12.13 -17.72 -47.95
CA THR A 6 -11.95 -16.51 -47.14
C THR A 6 -13.27 -15.74 -47.04
N LYS A 7 -13.93 -15.79 -45.88
CA LYS A 7 -14.99 -14.84 -45.53
C LYS A 7 -14.37 -13.46 -45.33
N GLN A 8 -14.32 -12.66 -46.39
CA GLN A 8 -14.19 -11.21 -46.27
C GLN A 8 -15.43 -10.68 -45.56
N ILE A 9 -15.24 -10.09 -44.38
CA ILE A 9 -16.26 -9.27 -43.72
C ILE A 9 -16.20 -7.90 -44.40
N HIS A 10 -17.17 -7.60 -45.26
CA HIS A 10 -17.42 -6.25 -45.72
C HIS A 10 -18.25 -5.52 -44.66
N VAL A 11 -17.68 -4.50 -44.01
CA VAL A 11 -18.44 -3.57 -43.18
C VAL A 11 -18.85 -2.38 -44.05
N LEU A 12 -20.16 -2.29 -44.31
CA LEU A 12 -20.79 -1.16 -44.99
C LEU A 12 -21.00 -0.03 -43.96
N VAL A 13 -20.34 1.11 -44.14
CA VAL A 13 -20.63 2.33 -43.36
C VAL A 13 -21.50 3.23 -44.21
N VAL A 14 -22.79 3.29 -43.88
CA VAL A 14 -23.70 4.32 -44.39
C VAL A 14 -23.60 5.51 -43.45
N VAL A 15 -23.09 6.64 -43.95
CA VAL A 15 -23.11 7.92 -43.25
C VAL A 15 -24.37 8.66 -43.71
N PRO A 16 -25.27 9.09 -42.81
CA PRO A 16 -26.32 10.03 -43.19
C PRO A 16 -25.67 11.39 -43.47
N SER A 17 -25.61 11.75 -44.76
CA SER A 17 -25.40 13.13 -45.20
C SER A 17 -26.64 13.93 -44.82
N ASP A 18 -26.46 14.98 -44.02
CA ASP A 18 -27.22 16.25 -44.04
C ASP A 18 -27.38 16.91 -42.64
N GLU A 19 -26.98 16.26 -41.54
CA GLU A 19 -26.99 16.90 -40.20
C GLU A 19 -25.66 17.55 -39.76
N VAL A 20 -24.54 17.25 -40.46
CA VAL A 20 -23.20 17.69 -40.04
C VAL A 20 -22.90 19.16 -40.42
N GLU A 21 -23.51 19.69 -41.49
CA GLU A 21 -23.30 21.09 -41.90
C GLU A 21 -24.11 22.10 -41.08
N ALA A 22 -25.29 21.72 -40.57
CA ALA A 22 -26.13 22.61 -39.77
C ALA A 22 -25.54 22.90 -38.37
N LYS A 23 -24.80 21.96 -37.78
CA LYS A 23 -24.10 22.17 -36.50
C LYS A 23 -22.81 22.98 -36.61
N ARG A 24 -22.12 22.96 -37.76
CA ARG A 24 -20.91 23.77 -37.97
C ARG A 24 -21.19 25.27 -38.09
N ARG A 25 -22.37 25.68 -38.58
CA ARG A 25 -22.73 27.10 -38.72
C ARG A 25 -23.24 27.79 -37.45
N ARG A 26 -23.53 27.06 -36.37
CA ARG A 26 -23.95 27.65 -35.08
C ARG A 26 -22.82 27.87 -34.06
N MET A 27 -21.58 27.47 -34.39
CA MET A 27 -20.40 27.65 -33.52
C MET A 27 -19.39 28.70 -34.04
N THR A 28 -19.78 29.56 -34.98
CA THR A 28 -18.95 30.70 -35.45
C THR A 28 -19.36 32.03 -34.81
N GLY A 29 -19.86 31.99 -33.57
CA GLY A 29 -19.92 33.18 -32.73
C GLY A 29 -18.51 33.45 -32.20
N THR A 30 -17.81 34.39 -32.82
CA THR A 30 -16.53 34.95 -32.40
C THR A 30 -16.59 35.46 -30.95
N PHE A 31 -16.16 34.63 -29.99
CA PHE A 31 -15.72 35.10 -28.68
C PHE A 31 -14.29 35.63 -28.84
N GLN A 32 -14.19 36.90 -29.24
CA GLN A 32 -12.95 37.68 -29.20
C GLN A 32 -12.93 38.51 -27.91
N GLY A 33 -12.92 37.80 -26.78
CA GLY A 33 -12.45 38.34 -25.51
C GLY A 33 -11.14 37.63 -25.19
N VAL A 34 -10.04 38.35 -25.03
CA VAL A 34 -8.83 37.80 -24.44
C VAL A 34 -9.24 37.38 -23.03
N ILE A 35 -9.34 36.07 -22.78
CA ILE A 35 -9.56 35.55 -21.44
C ILE A 35 -8.23 35.77 -20.72
N GLU A 36 -8.10 36.92 -20.05
CA GLU A 36 -6.96 37.21 -19.20
C GLU A 36 -7.02 36.34 -17.95
N THR A 37 -5.88 35.80 -17.54
CA THR A 37 -5.77 35.08 -16.27
C THR A 37 -6.16 36.04 -15.14
N PRO A 38 -7.02 35.65 -14.19
CA PRO A 38 -7.33 36.49 -13.04
C PRO A 38 -6.04 36.90 -12.31
N PRO A 39 -6.02 38.09 -11.66
CA PRO A 39 -4.82 38.54 -10.94
C PRO A 39 -4.43 37.51 -9.86
N PRO A 40 -3.14 37.31 -9.61
CA PRO A 40 -2.68 36.38 -8.58
C PRO A 40 -3.12 36.84 -7.20
N THR A 41 -3.46 35.88 -6.35
CA THR A 41 -3.69 36.10 -4.91
C THR A 41 -2.44 36.67 -4.26
N GLU A 42 -1.26 36.16 -4.66
CA GLU A 42 0.01 36.55 -4.08
C GLU A 42 1.13 36.52 -5.14
N ARG A 43 2.07 37.47 -5.01
CA ARG A 43 3.39 37.41 -5.65
C ARG A 43 4.45 37.23 -4.57
N PHE A 44 5.41 36.36 -4.82
CA PHE A 44 6.39 35.96 -3.82
C PHE A 44 7.84 36.04 -4.35
N ASP A 45 8.78 36.13 -3.41
CA ASP A 45 10.21 36.09 -3.72
C ASP A 45 10.64 34.68 -4.17
N PRO A 46 11.76 34.54 -4.90
CA PRO A 46 12.26 33.22 -5.29
C PRO A 46 12.38 32.29 -4.08
N VAL A 47 11.63 31.18 -4.10
CA VAL A 47 11.81 30.12 -3.10
C VAL A 47 13.05 29.31 -3.49
N PRO A 48 13.97 29.01 -2.56
CA PRO A 48 15.12 28.18 -2.86
C PRO A 48 14.70 26.83 -3.47
N PRO A 49 15.40 26.34 -4.50
CA PRO A 49 15.12 25.03 -5.06
C PRO A 49 15.41 23.94 -4.02
N PRO A 50 14.82 22.74 -4.17
CA PRO A 50 15.15 21.59 -3.34
C PRO A 50 16.67 21.33 -3.29
N ALA A 51 17.21 21.17 -2.08
CA ALA A 51 18.64 20.90 -1.88
C ALA A 51 18.87 19.39 -1.82
N VAL A 52 19.68 18.87 -2.73
CA VAL A 52 20.07 17.45 -2.73
C VAL A 52 21.23 17.26 -1.74
N HIS A 53 21.04 16.38 -0.77
CA HIS A 53 22.04 16.01 0.23
C HIS A 53 22.54 14.59 -0.07
N ASN A 54 23.83 14.47 -0.37
CA ASN A 54 24.44 13.23 -0.84
C ASN A 54 23.66 12.67 -2.04
N VAL A 55 23.53 11.33 -2.15
CA VAL A 55 22.74 10.65 -3.19
C VAL A 55 21.33 10.25 -2.75
N ASN A 56 21.01 10.37 -1.46
CA ASN A 56 19.83 9.70 -0.89
C ASN A 56 18.82 10.64 -0.24
N TYR A 57 19.10 11.92 -0.06
CA TYR A 57 18.19 12.82 0.63
C TYR A 57 17.99 14.13 -0.13
N VAL A 58 16.80 14.71 0.00
CA VAL A 58 16.44 16.00 -0.60
C VAL A 58 15.72 16.83 0.45
N THR A 59 16.11 18.08 0.64
CA THR A 59 15.40 18.99 1.53
C THR A 59 14.60 20.00 0.72
N VAL A 60 13.34 20.19 1.09
CA VAL A 60 12.43 21.14 0.44
C VAL A 60 11.97 22.19 1.45
N PRO A 61 12.00 23.49 1.11
CA PRO A 61 11.47 24.54 1.98
C PRO A 61 9.96 24.38 2.23
N ALA A 62 9.53 24.60 3.47
CA ALA A 62 8.12 24.48 3.84
C ALA A 62 7.22 25.47 3.09
N ALA A 63 7.73 26.68 2.82
CA ALA A 63 7.01 27.69 2.02
C ALA A 63 6.67 27.21 0.60
N LEU A 64 7.51 26.37 -0.02
CA LEU A 64 7.18 25.78 -1.33
C LEU A 64 6.09 24.73 -1.19
N LEU A 65 6.15 23.92 -0.15
CA LEU A 65 5.21 22.82 0.09
C LEU A 65 3.80 23.33 0.38
N ASP A 66 3.70 24.39 1.19
CA ASP A 66 2.45 25.08 1.52
C ASP A 66 1.73 25.56 0.26
N LYS A 67 2.43 26.30 -0.62
CA LYS A 67 1.88 26.76 -1.91
C LYS A 67 1.53 25.62 -2.88
N CYS A 68 2.07 24.42 -2.65
CA CYS A 68 1.75 23.23 -3.43
C CYS A 68 0.63 22.37 -2.81
N GLY A 69 0.03 22.79 -1.70
CA GLY A 69 -1.00 22.03 -0.98
C GLY A 69 -0.47 20.77 -0.27
N LEU A 70 0.84 20.68 -0.08
CA LEU A 70 1.49 19.56 0.60
C LEU A 70 1.73 19.94 2.06
N LEU A 71 0.84 19.47 2.95
CA LEU A 71 0.93 19.65 4.41
C LEU A 71 2.37 19.52 4.94
N THR A 72 2.83 20.55 5.65
CA THR A 72 4.09 20.53 6.39
C THR A 72 3.87 20.46 7.89
N PRO A 73 4.71 19.73 8.64
CA PRO A 73 4.85 19.91 10.08
C PRO A 73 5.33 21.34 10.41
N GLU A 74 5.43 21.66 11.70
CA GLU A 74 5.95 22.91 12.29
C GLU A 74 7.41 23.27 11.91
N ALA A 75 8.02 22.60 10.93
CA ALA A 75 9.41 22.75 10.53
C ALA A 75 9.56 23.62 9.27
N ASP A 76 10.62 24.45 9.22
CA ASP A 76 10.93 25.33 8.08
C ASP A 76 11.29 24.59 6.78
N LYS A 77 11.64 23.30 6.90
CA LYS A 77 12.07 22.45 5.78
C LYS A 77 11.72 20.99 6.05
N VAL A 78 11.46 20.24 4.98
CA VAL A 78 11.12 18.80 5.04
C VAL A 78 12.13 18.01 4.24
N MET A 79 12.60 16.89 4.81
CA MET A 79 13.48 15.95 4.12
C MET A 79 12.70 14.82 3.45
N LEU A 80 13.08 14.49 2.21
CA LEU A 80 12.68 13.32 1.46
C LEU A 80 13.83 12.32 1.42
N TYR A 81 13.55 11.05 1.74
CA TYR A 81 14.46 9.95 1.39
C TYR A 81 14.20 9.47 -0.04
N ARG A 82 15.25 9.50 -0.87
CA ARG A 82 15.25 9.19 -2.30
C ARG A 82 15.51 7.69 -2.52
N ARG A 83 14.55 6.86 -2.12
CA ARG A 83 14.56 5.42 -2.43
C ARG A 83 14.60 5.15 -3.93
N ARG A 84 14.89 3.92 -4.32
CA ARG A 84 15.04 3.51 -5.73
C ARG A 84 13.88 3.98 -6.61
N GLU A 85 12.64 3.79 -6.19
CA GLU A 85 11.45 4.18 -6.97
C GLU A 85 11.35 5.69 -7.20
N VAL A 86 11.97 6.52 -6.34
CA VAL A 86 12.03 7.97 -6.57
C VAL A 86 13.05 8.29 -7.66
N GLN A 87 14.16 7.56 -7.70
CA GLN A 87 15.17 7.70 -8.75
C GLN A 87 14.59 7.25 -10.09
N ASP A 88 13.96 6.08 -10.12
CA ASP A 88 13.27 5.55 -11.29
C ASP A 88 12.18 6.53 -11.79
N LEU A 89 11.44 7.18 -10.88
CA LEU A 89 10.47 8.21 -11.24
C LEU A 89 11.13 9.43 -11.89
N TRP A 90 12.24 9.91 -11.33
CA TRP A 90 12.93 11.08 -11.85
C TRP A 90 13.53 10.82 -13.22
N ASP A 91 14.16 9.66 -13.41
CA ASP A 91 14.67 9.21 -14.70
C ASP A 91 13.54 9.09 -15.73
N PHE A 92 12.42 8.51 -15.32
CA PHE A 92 11.23 8.38 -16.18
C PHE A 92 10.64 9.73 -16.59
N VAL A 93 10.51 10.69 -15.67
CA VAL A 93 10.01 12.04 -16.00
C VAL A 93 11.02 12.77 -16.89
N GLN A 94 12.32 12.63 -16.63
CA GLN A 94 13.38 13.21 -17.46
C GLN A 94 13.34 12.66 -18.90
N GLU A 95 13.14 11.36 -19.06
CA GLU A 95 13.06 10.74 -20.37
C GLU A 95 11.73 11.05 -21.07
N GLU A 96 10.61 10.65 -20.49
CA GLU A 96 9.31 10.70 -21.16
C GLU A 96 8.77 12.13 -21.27
N VAL A 97 8.84 12.92 -20.19
CA VAL A 97 8.30 14.29 -20.20
C VAL A 97 9.36 15.25 -20.74
N ILE A 98 10.57 15.22 -20.17
CA ILE A 98 11.56 16.25 -20.48
C ILE A 98 12.23 16.04 -21.84
N SER A 99 12.36 14.81 -22.31
CA SER A 99 13.00 14.53 -23.60
C SER A 99 11.97 14.26 -24.69
N LYS A 100 10.97 13.41 -24.43
CA LYS A 100 10.00 12.95 -25.43
C LYS A 100 8.69 13.74 -25.51
N ASN A 101 8.47 14.68 -24.58
CA ASN A 101 7.25 15.50 -24.53
C ASN A 101 5.94 14.68 -24.32
N ALA A 102 6.05 13.52 -23.69
CA ALA A 102 4.93 12.64 -23.40
C ALA A 102 4.07 13.17 -22.24
N SER A 103 2.79 12.78 -22.24
CA SER A 103 1.89 13.02 -21.12
C SER A 103 2.01 11.90 -20.08
N VAL A 104 2.46 12.22 -18.88
CA VAL A 104 2.72 11.21 -17.84
C VAL A 104 1.63 11.18 -16.76
N TYR A 105 1.23 9.98 -16.36
CA TYR A 105 0.41 9.70 -15.17
C TYR A 105 1.21 8.91 -14.14
N ILE A 106 1.28 9.40 -12.91
CA ILE A 106 1.96 8.71 -11.80
C ILE A 106 0.91 8.10 -10.88
N VAL A 107 0.89 6.77 -10.83
CA VAL A 107 -0.16 5.95 -10.20
C VAL A 107 0.42 5.21 -9.00
N GLY A 108 -0.36 5.09 -7.93
CA GLY A 108 0.00 4.27 -6.78
C GLY A 108 -0.82 4.61 -5.55
N PRO A 109 -0.72 3.80 -4.48
CA PRO A 109 -1.49 4.00 -3.26
C PRO A 109 -1.37 5.41 -2.65
N PRO A 110 -2.40 5.89 -1.94
CA PRO A 110 -2.30 7.12 -1.17
C PRO A 110 -1.14 7.07 -0.16
N GLY A 111 -0.43 8.19 0.00
CA GLY A 111 0.56 8.32 1.09
C GLY A 111 1.94 7.69 0.86
N ILE A 112 2.27 7.25 -0.36
CA ILE A 112 3.60 6.66 -0.68
C ILE A 112 4.66 7.67 -1.15
N GLY A 113 4.31 8.96 -1.27
CA GLY A 113 5.25 10.03 -1.63
C GLY A 113 5.25 10.50 -3.10
N LYS A 114 4.26 10.09 -3.92
CA LYS A 114 4.13 10.47 -5.35
C LYS A 114 4.25 11.99 -5.59
N SER A 115 3.35 12.78 -4.99
CA SER A 115 3.31 14.24 -5.14
C SER A 115 4.60 14.90 -4.69
N PHE A 116 5.09 14.55 -3.50
CA PHE A 116 6.30 15.15 -2.94
C PHE A 116 7.56 14.82 -3.76
N SER A 117 7.70 13.58 -4.23
CA SER A 117 8.80 13.15 -5.10
C SER A 117 8.79 13.88 -6.46
N THR A 118 7.59 14.12 -6.99
CA THR A 118 7.40 14.85 -8.26
C THR A 118 7.75 16.32 -8.10
N LEU A 119 7.27 16.96 -7.02
CA LEU A 119 7.61 18.33 -6.69
C LEU A 119 9.13 18.52 -6.58
N CYS A 120 9.81 17.61 -5.87
CA CYS A 120 11.26 17.65 -5.73
C CYS A 120 11.97 17.67 -7.09
N PHE A 121 11.51 16.89 -8.06
CA PHE A 121 12.09 16.88 -9.41
C PHE A 121 11.80 18.18 -10.16
N VAL A 122 10.51 18.57 -10.28
CA VAL A 122 10.13 19.69 -11.15
C VAL A 122 10.63 21.03 -10.62
N ALA A 123 10.76 21.19 -9.30
CA ALA A 123 11.30 22.40 -8.68
C ALA A 123 12.83 22.55 -8.85
N GLN A 124 13.53 21.53 -9.35
CA GLN A 124 14.95 21.61 -9.71
C GLN A 124 15.18 22.02 -11.17
N LEU A 125 14.13 22.11 -12.00
CA LEU A 125 14.27 22.56 -13.38
C LEU A 125 14.77 24.01 -13.44
N ASP A 126 15.59 24.31 -14.45
CA ASP A 126 16.19 25.65 -14.63
C ASP A 126 15.09 26.73 -14.74
N PRO A 127 14.98 27.64 -13.76
CA PRO A 127 13.91 28.64 -13.73
C PRO A 127 14.06 29.72 -14.81
N SER A 128 15.23 29.80 -15.48
CA SER A 128 15.41 30.65 -16.66
C SER A 128 14.77 30.04 -17.91
N GLN A 129 14.68 28.72 -17.98
CA GLN A 129 14.12 27.98 -19.12
C GLN A 129 12.67 27.56 -18.91
N TRP A 130 12.28 27.27 -17.68
CA TRP A 130 11.01 26.63 -17.35
C TRP A 130 10.08 27.52 -16.54
N ASN A 131 8.80 27.53 -16.92
CA ASN A 131 7.70 27.86 -16.04
C ASN A 131 6.99 26.56 -15.63
N VAL A 132 7.24 26.11 -14.41
CA VAL A 132 6.50 25.01 -13.82
C VAL A 132 5.25 25.56 -13.15
N VAL A 133 4.09 25.08 -13.59
CA VAL A 133 2.79 25.41 -13.02
C VAL A 133 2.29 24.21 -12.23
N TRP A 134 2.14 24.35 -10.92
CA TRP A 134 1.62 23.31 -10.03
C TRP A 134 0.19 23.64 -9.62
N ILE A 135 -0.76 22.79 -9.97
CA ILE A 135 -2.18 22.95 -9.62
C ILE A 135 -2.53 21.83 -8.63
N HIS A 136 -3.03 22.20 -7.46
CA HIS A 136 -3.41 21.26 -6.41
C HIS A 136 -4.92 21.26 -6.17
N PHE A 137 -5.54 20.09 -6.32
CA PHE A 137 -6.93 19.83 -5.94
C PHE A 137 -6.97 19.46 -4.46
N GLY A 138 -7.29 20.44 -3.62
CA GLY A 138 -7.53 20.26 -2.19
C GLY A 138 -8.91 19.67 -1.90
N ALA A 139 -9.23 19.51 -0.61
CA ALA A 139 -10.52 18.97 -0.18
C ALA A 139 -11.68 19.95 -0.43
N SER A 140 -11.41 21.25 -0.35
CA SER A 140 -12.40 22.32 -0.46
C SER A 140 -12.09 23.34 -1.55
N THR A 141 -10.84 23.37 -2.02
CA THR A 141 -10.31 24.46 -2.84
C THR A 141 -9.29 23.93 -3.84
N THR A 142 -9.16 24.61 -4.98
CA THR A 142 -8.13 24.33 -5.99
C THR A 142 -7.16 25.50 -6.01
N SER A 143 -5.86 25.23 -5.85
CA SER A 143 -4.81 26.25 -5.88
C SER A 143 -3.88 26.07 -7.07
N CYS A 144 -3.18 27.14 -7.45
CA CYS A 144 -2.21 27.14 -8.54
C CYS A 144 -0.96 27.95 -8.16
N LEU A 145 0.21 27.37 -8.40
CA LEU A 145 1.52 27.99 -8.23
C LEU A 145 2.25 28.04 -9.57
N SER A 146 2.61 29.24 -10.04
CA SER A 146 3.49 29.46 -11.18
C SER A 146 4.91 29.76 -10.67
N MET A 147 5.80 28.77 -10.70
CA MET A 147 7.16 28.91 -10.14
C MET A 147 8.01 29.89 -10.95
N GLY A 148 7.89 29.85 -12.28
CA GLY A 148 8.65 30.73 -13.17
C GLY A 148 8.11 32.16 -13.21
N GLY A 149 6.82 32.34 -12.93
CA GLY A 149 6.14 33.64 -12.81
C GLY A 149 6.16 34.23 -11.40
N ARG A 150 6.43 33.40 -10.38
CA ARG A 150 6.38 33.74 -8.95
C ARG A 150 5.01 34.25 -8.51
N GLU A 151 3.98 33.57 -9.00
CA GLU A 151 2.58 33.93 -8.79
C GLU A 151 1.84 32.74 -8.19
N TYR A 152 0.96 33.03 -7.24
CA TYR A 152 0.14 32.05 -6.55
C TYR A 152 -1.33 32.48 -6.62
N TRP A 153 -2.21 31.51 -6.86
CA TRP A 153 -3.65 31.66 -6.84
C TRP A 153 -4.24 30.65 -5.88
N GLU A 154 -5.07 31.14 -4.97
CA GLU A 154 -5.93 30.35 -4.11
C GLU A 154 -7.36 30.40 -4.65
N ASP A 155 -8.12 29.32 -4.44
CA ASP A 155 -9.54 29.22 -4.81
C ASP A 155 -9.83 29.52 -6.30
N ILE A 156 -9.07 28.89 -7.20
CA ILE A 156 -9.27 29.10 -8.63
C ILE A 156 -10.63 28.57 -9.10
N ASP A 157 -11.33 29.36 -9.91
CA ASP A 157 -12.51 28.90 -10.63
C ASP A 157 -12.08 28.08 -11.86
N GLU A 158 -12.18 26.76 -11.73
CA GLU A 158 -11.81 25.78 -12.78
C GLU A 158 -12.49 26.07 -14.14
N SER A 159 -13.69 26.66 -14.12
CA SER A 159 -14.47 26.96 -15.33
C SER A 159 -13.88 28.11 -16.15
N THR A 160 -13.24 29.09 -15.50
CA THR A 160 -12.69 30.30 -16.13
C THR A 160 -11.16 30.36 -16.13
N PHE A 161 -10.50 29.62 -15.25
CA PHE A 161 -9.04 29.66 -15.08
C PHE A 161 -8.25 29.34 -16.36
N VAL A 162 -7.17 30.10 -16.58
CA VAL A 162 -6.23 29.93 -17.69
C VAL A 162 -4.84 29.68 -17.11
N VAL A 163 -4.15 28.65 -17.63
CA VAL A 163 -2.81 28.29 -17.15
C VAL A 163 -1.83 29.45 -17.40
N PRO A 164 -1.12 29.96 -16.37
CA PRO A 164 -0.22 31.09 -16.51
C PRO A 164 1.00 30.73 -17.35
N ARG A 165 1.38 31.64 -18.24
CA ARG A 165 2.55 31.52 -19.13
C ARG A 165 3.51 32.65 -18.88
N VAL A 166 4.81 32.37 -19.03
CA VAL A 166 5.87 33.36 -18.89
C VAL A 166 6.61 33.44 -20.23
N ALA A 167 6.69 34.65 -20.80
CA ALA A 167 7.34 34.87 -22.08
C ALA A 167 8.80 34.35 -22.07
N GLY A 168 9.18 33.64 -23.13
CA GLY A 168 10.53 33.05 -23.27
C GLY A 168 10.77 31.77 -22.47
N LYS A 169 9.79 31.29 -21.68
CA LYS A 169 9.92 30.05 -20.90
C LYS A 169 9.04 28.93 -21.46
N ARG A 170 9.53 27.70 -21.35
CA ARG A 170 8.78 26.47 -21.65
C ARG A 170 7.79 26.19 -20.51
N LEU A 171 6.60 25.72 -20.84
CA LEU A 171 5.56 25.42 -19.84
C LEU A 171 5.57 23.93 -19.47
N LEU A 172 5.55 23.63 -18.17
CA LEU A 172 5.26 22.31 -17.62
C LEU A 172 4.11 22.43 -16.60
N VAL A 173 2.99 21.75 -16.84
CA VAL A 173 1.84 21.78 -15.93
C VAL A 173 1.77 20.49 -15.11
N CYS A 174 1.80 20.63 -13.79
CA CYS A 174 1.66 19.57 -12.80
C CYS A 174 0.25 19.58 -12.18
N LEU A 175 -0.48 18.46 -12.22
CA LEU A 175 -1.80 18.34 -11.57
C LEU A 175 -1.76 17.38 -10.38
N ASP A 176 -1.87 17.92 -9.17
CA ASP A 176 -1.82 17.20 -7.90
C ASP A 176 -3.16 17.10 -7.17
N GLY A 177 -3.36 16.04 -6.39
CA GLY A 177 -4.63 15.80 -5.70
C GLY A 177 -5.77 15.29 -6.59
N TYR A 178 -5.52 15.08 -7.89
CA TYR A 178 -6.53 14.69 -8.87
C TYR A 178 -7.31 13.43 -8.47
N ASN A 179 -8.63 13.59 -8.36
CA ASN A 179 -9.60 12.51 -8.22
C ASN A 179 -10.44 12.34 -9.50
N VAL A 180 -10.82 11.12 -9.86
CA VAL A 180 -11.60 10.82 -11.08
C VAL A 180 -13.08 11.15 -10.83
N ASN A 181 -13.41 12.44 -10.88
CA ASN A 181 -14.77 12.97 -10.84
C ASN A 181 -15.04 13.85 -12.06
N LEU A 182 -16.30 14.20 -12.32
CA LEU A 182 -16.68 14.97 -13.51
C LEU A 182 -16.04 16.36 -13.56
N ALA A 183 -15.86 17.03 -12.42
CA ALA A 183 -15.26 18.36 -12.34
C ALA A 183 -13.79 18.32 -12.76
N HIS A 184 -12.98 17.49 -12.10
CA HIS A 184 -11.56 17.36 -12.41
C HIS A 184 -11.33 16.82 -13.84
N LEU A 185 -12.17 15.90 -14.33
CA LEU A 185 -12.13 15.44 -15.73
C LEU A 185 -12.41 16.58 -16.71
N GLY A 186 -13.39 17.43 -16.41
CA GLY A 186 -13.68 18.64 -17.20
C GLY A 186 -12.50 19.59 -17.24
N PHE A 187 -11.91 19.88 -16.08
CA PHE A 187 -10.78 20.79 -15.96
C PHE A 187 -9.51 20.25 -16.62
N LEU A 188 -9.19 18.97 -16.45
CA LEU A 188 -8.09 18.30 -17.17
C LEU A 188 -8.24 18.42 -18.69
N ARG A 189 -9.43 18.18 -19.23
CA ARG A 189 -9.70 18.33 -20.67
C ARG A 189 -9.51 19.76 -21.16
N LYS A 190 -9.93 20.74 -20.35
CA LYS A 190 -9.74 22.17 -20.65
C LYS A 190 -8.25 22.51 -20.70
N ILE A 191 -7.47 22.09 -19.71
CA ILE A 191 -6.01 22.30 -19.69
C ILE A 191 -5.38 21.65 -20.93
N LYS A 192 -5.63 20.36 -21.18
CA LYS A 192 -5.08 19.65 -22.36
C LYS A 192 -5.38 20.36 -23.69
N ARG A 193 -6.61 20.85 -23.89
CA ARG A 193 -6.99 21.60 -25.10
C ARG A 193 -6.31 22.95 -25.21
N GLY A 194 -5.98 23.57 -24.08
CA GLY A 194 -5.33 24.87 -24.01
C GLY A 194 -3.81 24.82 -24.14
N LEU A 195 -3.18 23.64 -24.12
CA LEU A 195 -1.74 23.47 -24.31
C LEU A 195 -1.38 23.40 -25.80
N THR A 196 -0.25 24.00 -26.17
CA THR A 196 0.35 23.84 -27.50
C THR A 196 1.14 22.54 -27.60
N LYS A 197 1.57 22.16 -28.81
CA LYS A 197 2.34 20.92 -29.05
C LYS A 197 3.68 20.88 -28.30
N ASP A 198 4.27 22.04 -28.01
CA ASP A 198 5.58 22.13 -27.34
C ASP A 198 5.46 22.31 -25.81
N GLU A 199 4.23 22.45 -25.30
CA GLU A 199 3.95 22.62 -23.88
C GLU A 199 3.65 21.26 -23.21
N ARG A 200 4.17 21.08 -22.00
CA ARG A 200 4.21 19.77 -21.33
C ARG A 200 3.14 19.63 -20.27
N HIS A 201 2.68 18.40 -20.10
CA HIS A 201 1.74 18.02 -19.06
C HIS A 201 2.28 16.85 -18.23
N LEU A 202 2.30 17.02 -16.91
CA LEU A 202 2.65 15.99 -15.94
C LEU A 202 1.49 15.85 -14.94
N VAL A 203 0.85 14.70 -14.86
CA VAL A 203 -0.28 14.47 -13.93
C VAL A 203 0.16 13.58 -12.77
N CYS A 204 0.08 14.09 -11.54
CA CYS A 204 0.49 13.42 -10.31
C CYS A 204 -0.03 14.20 -9.08
N SER A 205 -0.81 13.69 -8.11
CA SER A 205 -1.24 12.33 -7.81
C SER A 205 -2.40 12.30 -6.80
N SER A 206 -3.46 11.55 -7.08
CA SER A 206 -4.34 10.86 -6.11
C SER A 206 -5.03 9.64 -6.73
N ILE A 207 -4.53 9.18 -7.89
CA ILE A 207 -5.12 8.07 -8.62
C ILE A 207 -4.53 6.77 -8.08
N ALA A 208 -5.34 6.01 -7.34
CA ALA A 208 -4.95 4.68 -6.88
C ALA A 208 -4.94 3.65 -8.03
N THR A 209 -5.72 3.86 -9.09
CA THR A 209 -5.74 3.07 -10.35
C THR A 209 -6.17 3.94 -11.54
N LEU A 210 -5.51 3.78 -12.69
CA LEU A 210 -5.85 4.51 -13.93
C LEU A 210 -7.13 4.00 -14.62
N GLY A 211 -7.76 2.94 -14.09
CA GLY A 211 -8.88 2.27 -14.76
C GLY A 211 -8.43 1.61 -16.07
N LYS A 212 -9.37 1.35 -16.98
CA LYS A 212 -9.05 0.85 -18.34
C LYS A 212 -8.56 2.01 -19.20
N LEU A 213 -7.31 1.94 -19.63
CA LEU A 213 -6.74 2.84 -20.64
C LEU A 213 -6.85 2.17 -22.02
N ASN A 214 -7.49 2.86 -22.97
CA ASN A 214 -7.44 2.43 -24.37
C ASN A 214 -6.00 2.61 -24.88
N GLN A 215 -5.37 1.51 -25.30
CA GLN A 215 -3.97 1.51 -25.73
C GLN A 215 -3.77 2.35 -27.01
N GLU A 216 -4.69 2.28 -27.97
CA GLU A 216 -4.61 3.06 -29.22
C GLU A 216 -4.73 4.57 -28.95
N ASP A 217 -5.64 4.96 -28.05
CA ASP A 217 -5.78 6.37 -27.64
C ASP A 217 -4.55 6.83 -26.85
N ALA A 218 -3.98 5.97 -25.99
CA ALA A 218 -2.78 6.27 -25.23
C ALA A 218 -1.54 6.44 -26.13
N GLU A 219 -1.39 5.60 -27.15
CA GLU A 219 -0.33 5.75 -28.15
C GLU A 219 -0.50 7.06 -28.93
N ARG A 220 -1.73 7.35 -29.39
CA ARG A 220 -2.05 8.58 -30.13
C ARG A 220 -1.80 9.84 -29.31
N GLU A 221 -2.12 9.81 -28.02
CA GLU A 221 -1.91 10.94 -27.09
C GLU A 221 -0.54 10.93 -26.41
N GLN A 222 0.36 10.00 -26.78
CA GLN A 222 1.66 9.79 -26.12
C GLN A 222 1.55 9.74 -24.59
N ILE A 223 0.54 9.04 -24.09
CA ILE A 223 0.33 8.82 -22.67
C ILE A 223 1.30 7.74 -22.17
N ARG A 224 1.91 8.01 -21.02
CA ARG A 224 2.85 7.13 -20.33
C ARG A 224 2.47 7.03 -18.86
N VAL A 225 2.66 5.86 -18.28
CA VAL A 225 2.21 5.58 -16.90
C VAL A 225 3.40 5.10 -16.09
N PHE A 226 3.63 5.75 -14.95
CA PHE A 226 4.59 5.31 -13.95
C PHE A 226 3.85 4.73 -12.75
N TYR A 227 4.20 3.51 -12.34
CA TYR A 227 3.64 2.88 -11.15
C TYR A 227 4.62 3.02 -9.98
N MET A 228 4.20 3.75 -8.95
CA MET A 228 4.95 3.87 -7.71
C MET A 228 4.38 2.91 -6.68
N TYR A 229 5.23 2.04 -6.14
CA TYR A 229 4.83 0.96 -5.24
C TYR A 229 4.86 1.39 -3.77
N SER A 230 4.29 0.57 -2.89
CA SER A 230 4.35 0.80 -1.45
C SER A 230 5.77 0.72 -0.89
N TRP A 231 5.99 1.32 0.28
CA TRP A 231 7.26 1.24 1.00
C TRP A 231 7.43 -0.13 1.67
N THR A 232 8.66 -0.62 1.72
CA THR A 232 9.04 -1.82 2.47
C THR A 232 9.64 -1.42 3.81
N LEU A 233 9.72 -2.39 4.74
CA LEU A 233 10.44 -2.17 6.01
C LEU A 233 11.92 -1.80 5.76
N ALA A 234 12.57 -2.44 4.80
CA ALA A 234 13.95 -2.13 4.41
C ALA A 234 14.11 -0.70 3.89
N ASP A 235 13.13 -0.18 3.13
CA ASP A 235 13.13 1.22 2.70
C ASP A 235 13.10 2.17 3.90
N TYR A 236 12.29 1.85 4.92
CA TYR A 236 12.21 2.67 6.13
C TYR A 236 13.48 2.59 6.97
N GLU A 237 14.04 1.39 7.18
CA GLU A 237 15.33 1.20 7.86
C GLU A 237 16.43 2.03 7.20
N ALA A 238 16.49 2.01 5.86
CA ALA A 238 17.45 2.81 5.10
C ALA A 238 17.18 4.32 5.20
N ALA A 239 15.90 4.73 5.16
CA ALA A 239 15.54 6.14 5.27
C ALA A 239 15.97 6.76 6.60
N VAL A 240 15.72 6.06 7.71
CA VAL A 240 16.09 6.56 9.04
C VAL A 240 17.56 6.39 9.38
N ALA A 241 18.38 5.77 8.53
CA ALA A 241 19.82 5.62 8.81
C ALA A 241 20.52 6.99 8.98
N ASP A 242 20.03 8.03 8.31
CA ASP A 242 20.47 9.42 8.50
C ASP A 242 19.88 10.04 9.77
N ALA A 243 20.76 10.64 10.58
CA ALA A 243 20.38 11.22 11.87
C ALA A 243 19.47 12.45 11.73
N ALA A 244 19.70 13.32 10.73
CA ALA A 244 18.91 14.53 10.53
C ALA A 244 17.50 14.20 10.02
N PHE A 245 17.36 13.18 9.16
CA PHE A 245 16.06 12.65 8.78
C PHE A 245 15.35 12.01 9.97
N TYR A 246 16.05 11.19 10.76
CA TYR A 246 15.48 10.51 11.92
C TYR A 246 14.93 11.48 12.96
N GLU A 247 15.66 12.54 13.28
CA GLU A 247 15.25 13.58 14.22
C GLU A 247 13.90 14.23 13.83
N GLN A 248 13.63 14.42 12.54
CA GLN A 248 12.37 14.99 12.07
C GLN A 248 11.17 14.05 12.25
N VAL A 249 11.40 12.73 12.25
CA VAL A 249 10.32 11.74 12.19
C VAL A 249 10.17 10.92 13.47
N VAL A 250 11.14 10.96 14.38
CA VAL A 250 11.16 10.13 15.62
C VAL A 250 9.91 10.33 16.47
N SER A 251 9.37 11.56 16.52
CA SER A 251 8.12 11.86 17.24
C SER A 251 6.89 11.14 16.68
N LYS A 252 6.96 10.63 15.45
CA LYS A 252 5.88 9.85 14.81
C LYS A 252 6.11 8.35 14.92
N LEU A 253 7.29 7.90 15.37
CA LEU A 253 7.56 6.51 15.73
C LEU A 253 7.12 6.24 17.18
N ASP A 254 5.89 6.65 17.47
CA ASP A 254 5.24 6.69 18.79
C ASP A 254 4.43 5.42 19.09
N ALA A 255 4.58 4.39 18.27
CA ALA A 255 3.83 3.16 18.41
C ALA A 255 4.24 2.45 19.70
N THR A 256 3.37 2.49 20.70
CA THR A 256 3.44 1.62 21.85
C THR A 256 2.69 0.33 21.51
N THR A 257 3.31 -0.80 21.81
CA THR A 257 2.68 -2.10 21.59
C THR A 257 1.62 -2.32 22.67
N ALA A 258 0.40 -1.88 22.41
CA ALA A 258 -0.75 -2.24 23.24
C ALA A 258 -1.11 -3.71 22.92
N ASN A 259 -0.33 -4.64 23.44
CA ASN A 259 -0.59 -6.06 23.27
C ASN A 259 -1.66 -6.52 24.25
N GLU A 260 -2.58 -7.35 23.79
CA GLU A 260 -3.68 -7.83 24.63
C GLU A 260 -3.21 -8.87 25.66
N VAL A 261 -2.06 -9.52 25.38
CA VAL A 261 -1.58 -10.68 26.14
C VAL A 261 -0.19 -10.55 26.75
N ASN A 262 0.64 -9.59 26.32
CA ASN A 262 1.97 -9.40 26.91
C ASN A 262 1.92 -8.50 28.14
N ASP A 263 2.93 -8.63 29.00
CA ASP A 263 3.16 -7.72 30.12
C ASP A 263 3.88 -6.44 29.63
N ASP A 264 3.63 -5.32 30.31
CA ASP A 264 4.26 -4.03 30.01
C ASP A 264 5.68 -3.93 30.60
N SER A 265 6.11 -4.93 31.37
CA SER A 265 7.23 -4.83 32.33
C SER A 265 8.62 -5.22 31.82
N ASP A 266 8.78 -5.68 30.58
CA ASP A 266 10.10 -6.06 30.06
C ASP A 266 10.31 -5.50 28.64
N ASP A 267 10.71 -4.23 28.53
CA ASP A 267 11.56 -3.83 27.41
C ASP A 267 13.00 -4.12 27.84
N GLU A 268 13.63 -5.18 27.30
CA GLU A 268 15.08 -5.34 27.46
C GLU A 268 15.75 -4.05 26.94
N GLU A 269 16.64 -3.44 27.73
CA GLU A 269 17.39 -2.24 27.34
C GLU A 269 18.38 -2.60 26.22
N GLY A 270 17.86 -2.72 25.00
CA GLY A 270 18.64 -2.81 23.79
C GLY A 270 19.44 -1.53 23.57
N GLY A 271 20.52 -1.64 22.79
CA GLY A 271 21.26 -0.47 22.33
C GLY A 271 20.35 0.49 21.53
N GLU A 272 20.79 1.73 21.33
CA GLU A 272 20.02 2.76 20.62
C GLU A 272 19.54 2.30 19.23
N ALA A 273 20.37 1.55 18.50
CA ALA A 273 20.02 0.98 17.20
C ALA A 273 18.87 -0.05 17.29
N GLU A 274 18.82 -0.84 18.36
CA GLU A 274 17.76 -1.82 18.59
C GLU A 274 16.46 -1.12 18.98
N LYS A 275 16.51 -0.11 19.85
CA LYS A 275 15.34 0.72 20.19
C LYS A 275 14.75 1.41 18.95
N LYS A 276 15.60 1.93 18.08
CA LYS A 276 15.19 2.53 16.81
C LYS A 276 14.53 1.54 15.87
N LYS A 277 15.13 0.36 15.71
CA LYS A 277 14.56 -0.73 14.91
C LYS A 277 13.22 -1.20 15.47
N ASP A 278 13.13 -1.35 16.79
CA ASP A 278 11.92 -1.78 17.47
C ASP A 278 10.78 -0.75 17.31
N ALA A 279 11.08 0.54 17.45
CA ALA A 279 10.12 1.62 17.18
C ALA A 279 9.62 1.60 15.72
N LEU A 280 10.52 1.34 14.76
CA LEU A 280 10.13 1.17 13.35
C LEU A 280 9.24 -0.05 13.13
N ASP A 281 9.62 -1.22 13.66
CA ASP A 281 8.87 -2.47 13.53
C ASP A 281 7.45 -2.30 14.09
N ARG A 282 7.34 -1.72 15.29
CA ARG A 282 6.04 -1.41 15.94
C ARG A 282 5.21 -0.45 15.09
N LYS A 283 5.83 0.60 14.54
CA LYS A 283 5.11 1.55 13.67
C LYS A 283 4.70 0.93 12.35
N PHE A 284 5.53 0.06 11.78
CA PHE A 284 5.29 -0.61 10.50
C PHE A 284 4.06 -1.51 10.56
N TYR A 285 3.76 -2.14 11.69
CA TYR A 285 2.51 -2.88 11.91
C TYR A 285 1.26 -2.05 11.56
N TYR A 286 1.27 -0.75 11.92
CA TYR A 286 0.16 0.17 11.67
C TYR A 286 0.27 0.89 10.33
N ALA A 287 1.45 1.40 10.01
CA ALA A 287 1.68 2.26 8.85
C ALA A 287 1.89 1.47 7.54
N GLY A 288 2.49 0.28 7.64
CA GLY A 288 2.89 -0.59 6.54
C GLY A 288 3.47 0.20 5.37
N GLY A 289 2.91 0.00 4.18
CA GLY A 289 3.42 0.57 2.93
C GLY A 289 3.25 2.08 2.71
N SER A 290 2.68 2.82 3.67
CA SER A 290 2.37 4.25 3.55
C SER A 290 3.37 5.11 4.32
N CYS A 291 4.26 5.81 3.60
CA CYS A 291 5.25 6.69 4.24
C CYS A 291 4.60 7.89 4.95
N ARG A 292 3.42 8.32 4.51
CA ARG A 292 2.61 9.32 5.22
C ARG A 292 2.18 8.81 6.60
N PHE A 293 1.79 7.55 6.71
CA PHE A 293 1.45 6.94 8.00
C PHE A 293 2.69 6.72 8.87
N MET A 294 3.83 6.37 8.25
CA MET A 294 5.07 6.15 8.97
C MET A 294 5.65 7.46 9.55
N PHE A 295 5.78 8.49 8.71
CA PHE A 295 6.60 9.67 9.04
C PHE A 295 5.83 10.96 9.32
N GLN A 296 4.52 11.04 9.01
CA GLN A 296 3.74 12.28 9.20
C GLN A 296 2.61 12.16 10.23
N ARG A 297 2.26 10.94 10.66
CA ARG A 297 1.09 10.70 11.50
C ARG A 297 1.48 9.96 12.77
N THR A 298 0.89 10.36 13.90
CA THR A 298 0.96 9.58 15.14
C THR A 298 0.25 8.25 14.97
N THR A 299 0.57 7.25 15.79
CA THR A 299 0.00 5.91 15.67
C THR A 299 -1.52 5.94 15.87
N ASP A 300 -2.01 6.78 16.77
CA ASP A 300 -3.44 6.99 16.99
C ASP A 300 -4.14 7.62 15.77
N GLN A 301 -3.49 8.58 15.10
CA GLN A 301 -4.03 9.14 13.86
C GLN A 301 -4.12 8.10 12.75
N VAL A 302 -3.14 7.18 12.65
CA VAL A 302 -3.17 6.08 11.68
C VAL A 302 -4.32 5.13 11.99
N LYS A 303 -4.46 4.69 13.26
CA LYS A 303 -5.56 3.83 13.72
C LYS A 303 -6.92 4.43 13.39
N GLN A 304 -7.17 5.67 13.82
CA GLN A 304 -8.44 6.35 13.57
C GLN A 304 -8.76 6.45 12.08
N ARG A 305 -7.75 6.73 11.25
CA ARG A 305 -7.96 6.90 9.81
C ARG A 305 -8.26 5.57 9.10
N LEU A 306 -7.59 4.50 9.48
CA LEU A 306 -7.88 3.15 8.96
C LEU A 306 -9.24 2.65 9.43
N GLN A 307 -9.60 2.88 10.69
CA GLN A 307 -10.94 2.56 11.22
C GLN A 307 -12.05 3.32 10.50
N ARG A 308 -11.92 4.64 10.34
CA ARG A 308 -12.92 5.43 9.59
C ARG A 308 -13.04 4.97 8.14
N ALA A 309 -11.93 4.65 7.48
CA ALA A 309 -11.96 4.10 6.12
C ALA A 309 -12.71 2.75 6.08
N MET A 310 -12.49 1.90 7.09
CA MET A 310 -13.22 0.64 7.25
C MET A 310 -14.72 0.85 7.44
N GLU A 311 -15.11 1.74 8.35
CA GLU A 311 -16.50 2.07 8.68
C GLU A 311 -17.22 2.67 7.48
N SER A 312 -16.55 3.54 6.72
CA SER A 312 -17.11 4.14 5.50
C SER A 312 -17.29 3.15 4.34
N THR A 313 -16.70 1.95 4.43
CA THR A 313 -16.89 0.91 3.42
C THR A 313 -18.21 0.19 3.68
N THR A 314 -19.27 0.63 2.99
CA THR A 314 -20.64 0.15 3.17
C THR A 314 -20.79 -1.35 2.90
N ASN A 315 -20.21 -1.84 1.80
CA ASN A 315 -20.25 -3.26 1.43
C ASN A 315 -18.89 -3.92 1.67
N LYS A 316 -18.80 -4.82 2.66
CA LYS A 316 -17.53 -5.47 3.02
C LYS A 316 -16.99 -6.40 1.93
N THR A 317 -17.80 -6.80 0.95
CA THR A 317 -17.33 -7.57 -0.20
C THR A 317 -16.44 -6.73 -1.14
N ASP A 318 -16.58 -5.40 -1.13
CA ASP A 318 -15.75 -4.48 -1.92
C ASP A 318 -14.28 -4.56 -1.50
N LEU A 319 -14.00 -4.93 -0.24
CA LEU A 319 -12.64 -5.16 0.25
C LEU A 319 -11.91 -6.24 -0.57
N ILE A 320 -12.62 -7.21 -1.12
CA ILE A 320 -12.03 -8.28 -1.94
C ILE A 320 -11.98 -7.85 -3.40
N GLN A 321 -13.03 -7.20 -3.88
CA GLN A 321 -13.12 -6.74 -5.25
C GLN A 321 -12.01 -5.74 -5.57
N TYR A 322 -11.68 -4.85 -4.61
CA TYR A 322 -10.65 -3.84 -4.78
C TYR A 322 -9.23 -4.41 -4.93
N CYS A 323 -8.95 -5.59 -4.35
CA CYS A 323 -7.69 -6.33 -4.57
C CYS A 323 -7.47 -6.68 -6.06
N SER A 324 -8.54 -6.72 -6.86
CA SER A 324 -8.52 -7.10 -8.27
C SER A 324 -8.31 -5.92 -9.22
N GLY A 325 -8.02 -4.73 -8.69
CA GLY A 325 -7.83 -3.52 -9.50
C GLY A 325 -9.13 -2.84 -9.92
N ASN A 326 -10.28 -3.30 -9.41
CA ASN A 326 -11.55 -2.62 -9.61
C ASN A 326 -11.46 -1.19 -9.07
N TRP A 327 -12.10 -0.29 -9.80
CA TRP A 327 -12.11 1.12 -9.47
C TRP A 327 -13.18 1.38 -8.41
N HIS A 328 -12.80 2.03 -7.32
CA HIS A 328 -13.72 2.53 -6.29
C HIS A 328 -13.46 4.02 -6.08
N HIS A 329 -14.54 4.73 -5.79
CA HIS A 329 -14.57 6.18 -5.56
C HIS A 329 -14.07 6.60 -4.16
N ASP A 330 -13.81 5.65 -3.27
CA ASP A 330 -13.90 5.89 -1.83
C ASP A 330 -12.56 5.96 -1.08
N THR A 331 -12.67 6.36 0.18
CA THR A 331 -11.69 6.25 1.28
C THR A 331 -11.03 4.87 1.38
N ILE A 332 -11.65 3.82 0.81
CA ILE A 332 -11.13 2.45 0.72
C ILE A 332 -9.70 2.38 0.19
N ASN A 333 -9.30 3.28 -0.72
CA ASN A 333 -7.94 3.36 -1.26
C ASN A 333 -6.87 3.49 -0.15
N THR A 334 -7.23 4.08 0.99
CA THR A 334 -6.37 4.28 2.16
C THR A 334 -6.03 2.96 2.86
N LEU A 335 -6.85 1.92 2.67
CA LEU A 335 -6.69 0.60 3.29
C LEU A 335 -5.74 -0.30 2.51
N TYR A 336 -5.23 0.13 1.34
CA TYR A 336 -4.44 -0.73 0.46
C TYR A 336 -3.06 -0.15 0.12
N GLY A 337 -2.07 -1.05 0.07
CA GLY A 337 -0.78 -0.87 -0.59
C GLY A 337 -0.76 -1.48 -1.98
N MET A 338 0.38 -1.39 -2.67
CA MET A 338 0.59 -1.94 -4.01
C MET A 338 2.01 -2.50 -4.13
N ALA A 339 2.12 -3.74 -4.62
CA ALA A 339 3.39 -4.45 -4.76
C ALA A 339 3.92 -4.32 -6.19
N GLY A 340 5.25 -4.40 -6.33
CA GLY A 340 5.92 -4.50 -7.63
C GLY A 340 5.47 -5.72 -8.43
N GLY A 341 5.53 -5.64 -9.77
CA GLY A 341 5.12 -6.73 -10.68
C GLY A 341 3.69 -6.57 -11.20
N GLU A 342 2.85 -7.61 -11.14
CA GLU A 342 1.47 -7.64 -11.68
C GLU A 342 0.47 -6.67 -11.00
N GLY A 343 0.94 -5.70 -10.21
CA GLY A 343 0.10 -4.60 -9.69
C GLY A 343 -0.93 -5.00 -8.63
N GLY A 344 -0.67 -6.09 -7.91
CA GLY A 344 -1.55 -6.58 -6.84
C GLY A 344 -1.70 -5.57 -5.70
N ARG A 345 -2.94 -5.39 -5.22
CA ARG A 345 -3.27 -4.54 -4.07
C ARG A 345 -3.49 -5.36 -2.82
N PHE A 346 -2.71 -5.07 -1.78
CA PHE A 346 -2.74 -5.77 -0.50
C PHE A 346 -3.14 -4.81 0.63
N PRO A 347 -3.58 -5.30 1.80
CA PRO A 347 -3.85 -4.44 2.94
C PRO A 347 -2.63 -3.55 3.23
N VAL A 348 -2.81 -2.24 3.40
CA VAL A 348 -1.68 -1.30 3.50
C VAL A 348 -0.72 -1.64 4.64
N SER A 349 -1.22 -2.30 5.69
CA SER A 349 -0.47 -2.74 6.87
C SER A 349 -1.12 -3.96 7.52
N SER A 350 -0.39 -4.62 8.43
CA SER A 350 -0.93 -5.74 9.22
C SER A 350 -2.14 -5.35 10.06
N TYR A 351 -2.15 -4.12 10.60
CA TYR A 351 -3.34 -3.59 11.28
C TYR A 351 -4.54 -3.42 10.33
N ALA A 352 -4.32 -2.97 9.09
CA ALA A 352 -5.40 -2.93 8.10
C ALA A 352 -5.94 -4.34 7.79
N ALA A 353 -5.05 -5.34 7.71
CA ALA A 353 -5.44 -6.74 7.53
C ALA A 353 -6.24 -7.29 8.72
N SER A 354 -5.88 -6.95 9.96
CA SER A 354 -6.63 -7.37 11.15
C SER A 354 -8.02 -6.73 11.19
N LEU A 355 -8.16 -5.47 10.78
CA LEU A 355 -9.46 -4.82 10.59
C LEU A 355 -10.28 -5.53 9.51
N PHE A 356 -9.67 -5.90 8.38
CA PHE A 356 -10.35 -6.64 7.34
C PHE A 356 -10.89 -7.98 7.87
N ALA A 357 -10.06 -8.74 8.59
CA ALA A 357 -10.44 -10.03 9.16
C ALA A 357 -11.61 -9.90 10.16
N LYS A 358 -11.55 -8.90 11.05
CA LYS A 358 -12.59 -8.59 12.03
C LYS A 358 -13.95 -8.34 11.35
N GLU A 359 -13.97 -7.51 10.32
CA GLU A 359 -15.18 -7.11 9.59
C GLU A 359 -15.67 -8.15 8.57
N SER A 360 -14.88 -9.18 8.26
CA SER A 360 -15.21 -10.16 7.21
C SER A 360 -16.37 -11.09 7.60
N GLY A 361 -17.56 -10.90 7.04
CA GLY A 361 -18.69 -11.82 7.24
C GLY A 361 -18.49 -13.18 6.57
N ALA A 362 -19.45 -14.10 6.76
CA ALA A 362 -19.43 -15.41 6.10
C ALA A 362 -19.34 -15.30 4.57
N GLU A 363 -20.05 -14.35 3.97
CA GLU A 363 -20.00 -14.07 2.53
C GLU A 363 -18.61 -13.61 2.08
N THR A 364 -17.99 -12.69 2.82
CA THR A 364 -16.62 -12.20 2.57
C THR A 364 -15.62 -13.35 2.61
N ILE A 365 -15.75 -14.27 3.58
CA ILE A 365 -14.89 -15.46 3.69
C ILE A 365 -15.03 -16.38 2.47
N VAL A 366 -16.26 -16.62 2.00
CA VAL A 366 -16.51 -17.43 0.79
C VAL A 366 -15.89 -16.77 -0.44
N GLN A 367 -16.07 -15.46 -0.61
CA GLN A 367 -15.49 -14.72 -1.72
C GLN A 367 -13.96 -14.68 -1.68
N LEU A 368 -13.36 -14.54 -0.49
CA LEU A 368 -11.90 -14.61 -0.30
C LEU A 368 -11.36 -15.97 -0.76
N ALA A 369 -12.03 -17.05 -0.35
CA ALA A 369 -11.63 -18.41 -0.72
C ALA A 369 -11.77 -18.65 -2.24
N SER A 370 -12.89 -18.22 -2.84
CA SER A 370 -13.09 -18.27 -4.30
C SER A 370 -12.03 -17.47 -5.06
N ARG A 371 -11.69 -16.28 -4.57
CA ARG A 371 -10.65 -15.43 -5.17
C ARG A 371 -9.28 -16.07 -5.07
N LEU A 372 -8.96 -16.67 -3.93
CA LEU A 372 -7.68 -17.34 -3.70
C LEU A 372 -7.46 -18.52 -4.66
N ASN A 373 -8.53 -19.23 -5.03
CA ASN A 373 -8.50 -20.35 -5.97
C ASN A 373 -8.36 -19.90 -7.43
N THR A 374 -8.84 -18.70 -7.77
CA THR A 374 -8.83 -18.15 -9.15
C THR A 374 -7.73 -17.13 -9.41
N SER A 375 -7.05 -16.66 -8.35
CA SER A 375 -5.96 -15.70 -8.43
C SER A 375 -4.78 -16.27 -9.22
N LYS A 376 -4.27 -15.45 -10.15
CA LYS A 376 -3.05 -15.73 -10.90
C LYS A 376 -1.85 -14.93 -10.40
N ASN A 377 -2.04 -14.09 -9.39
CA ASN A 377 -1.00 -13.21 -8.85
C ASN A 377 -0.45 -13.82 -7.55
N PRO A 378 0.73 -14.49 -7.60
CA PRO A 378 1.26 -15.18 -6.43
C PRO A 378 1.59 -14.22 -5.29
N ALA A 379 1.95 -12.96 -5.56
CA ALA A 379 2.32 -12.01 -4.51
C ALA A 379 1.12 -11.65 -3.61
N MET A 380 -0.08 -11.61 -4.20
CA MET A 380 -1.32 -11.36 -3.47
C MET A 380 -1.82 -12.53 -2.66
N ASP A 381 -1.51 -13.73 -3.12
CA ASP A 381 -2.05 -14.97 -2.60
C ASP A 381 -1.67 -15.26 -1.15
N GLY A 382 -0.47 -14.87 -0.72
CA GLY A 382 -0.04 -15.03 0.67
C GLY A 382 -0.90 -14.18 1.62
N HIS A 383 -1.04 -12.89 1.30
CA HIS A 383 -1.87 -11.97 2.07
C HIS A 383 -3.35 -12.37 2.09
N LEU A 384 -3.88 -12.85 0.97
CA LEU A 384 -5.26 -13.33 0.90
C LEU A 384 -5.48 -14.60 1.73
N LEU A 385 -4.51 -15.53 1.74
CA LEU A 385 -4.60 -16.76 2.51
C LEU A 385 -4.47 -16.49 4.02
N GLU A 386 -3.55 -15.62 4.42
CA GLU A 386 -3.41 -15.18 5.83
C GLU A 386 -4.67 -14.48 6.32
N TRP A 387 -5.21 -13.54 5.53
CA TRP A 387 -6.48 -12.87 5.82
C TRP A 387 -7.63 -13.88 5.92
N LEU A 388 -7.77 -14.80 4.95
CA LEU A 388 -8.79 -15.85 4.99
C LEU A 388 -8.69 -16.70 6.26
N PHE A 389 -7.48 -17.07 6.65
CA PHE A 389 -7.22 -17.85 7.87
C PHE A 389 -7.68 -17.08 9.12
N LEU A 390 -7.16 -15.86 9.32
CA LEU A 390 -7.45 -15.03 10.50
C LEU A 390 -8.92 -14.60 10.57
N ALA A 391 -9.59 -14.40 9.44
CA ALA A 391 -11.02 -14.13 9.38
C ALA A 391 -11.87 -15.35 9.75
N SER A 392 -11.36 -16.56 9.49
CA SER A 392 -12.11 -17.81 9.66
C SER A 392 -12.03 -18.36 11.09
N VAL A 393 -10.84 -18.39 11.71
CA VAL A 393 -10.65 -19.03 13.03
C VAL A 393 -11.51 -18.48 14.18
N PRO A 394 -11.95 -17.21 14.21
CA PRO A 394 -12.88 -16.75 15.25
C PRO A 394 -14.35 -17.02 14.93
N LYS A 395 -14.69 -17.38 13.68
CA LYS A 395 -16.08 -17.45 13.20
C LYS A 395 -16.56 -18.87 12.93
N ARG A 396 -15.63 -19.81 12.74
CA ARG A 396 -15.95 -21.21 12.45
C ARG A 396 -14.83 -22.15 12.89
N ALA A 397 -15.18 -23.42 12.99
CA ALA A 397 -14.21 -24.50 13.01
C ALA A 397 -13.49 -24.54 11.64
N VAL A 398 -12.21 -24.18 11.65
CA VAL A 398 -11.38 -24.24 10.44
C VAL A 398 -10.91 -25.67 10.26
N LYS A 399 -11.20 -26.25 9.10
CA LYS A 399 -10.77 -27.58 8.70
C LYS A 399 -9.55 -27.49 7.80
N LEU A 400 -8.55 -28.30 8.14
CA LEU A 400 -7.28 -28.42 7.44
C LEU A 400 -7.18 -29.84 6.86
N VAL A 401 -7.12 -29.94 5.54
CA VAL A 401 -7.13 -31.21 4.82
C VAL A 401 -5.70 -31.68 4.57
N GLY A 402 -5.39 -32.92 4.93
CA GLY A 402 -4.13 -33.60 4.66
C GLY A 402 -4.29 -34.77 3.69
N ASP A 403 -3.27 -35.62 3.63
CA ASP A 403 -3.27 -36.84 2.82
C ASP A 403 -4.37 -37.79 3.28
N ASP A 404 -4.83 -38.65 2.36
CA ASP A 404 -5.79 -39.73 2.62
C ASP A 404 -7.11 -39.27 3.28
N GLY A 405 -7.49 -38.01 3.09
CA GLY A 405 -8.71 -37.45 3.65
C GLY A 405 -8.65 -37.14 5.15
N VAL A 406 -7.45 -37.08 5.75
CA VAL A 406 -7.27 -36.62 7.13
C VAL A 406 -7.74 -35.17 7.23
N ILE A 407 -8.64 -34.89 8.18
CA ILE A 407 -9.14 -33.55 8.47
C ILE A 407 -8.74 -33.19 9.90
N ASP A 408 -7.87 -32.21 10.04
CA ASP A 408 -7.55 -31.59 11.32
C ASP A 408 -8.50 -30.39 11.53
N GLU A 409 -9.24 -30.39 12.63
CA GLU A 409 -10.14 -29.29 12.99
C GLU A 409 -9.48 -28.38 14.02
N LEU A 410 -9.28 -27.11 13.65
CA LEU A 410 -8.68 -26.10 14.49
C LEU A 410 -9.68 -25.51 15.49
N PRO A 411 -9.23 -25.13 16.71
CA PRO A 411 -10.09 -24.47 17.69
C PRO A 411 -10.72 -23.19 17.16
N THR A 412 -12.04 -23.04 17.35
CA THR A 412 -12.72 -21.76 17.11
C THR A 412 -12.47 -20.85 18.30
N ALA A 413 -11.75 -19.74 18.10
CA ALA A 413 -11.38 -18.85 19.19
C ALA A 413 -11.08 -17.43 18.70
N HIS A 414 -11.18 -16.46 19.61
CA HIS A 414 -10.78 -15.07 19.34
C HIS A 414 -9.32 -14.97 18.93
N VAL A 415 -9.03 -13.99 18.07
CA VAL A 415 -7.66 -13.61 17.69
C VAL A 415 -7.28 -12.39 18.52
N LEU A 416 -6.14 -12.48 19.20
CA LEU A 416 -5.56 -11.43 20.04
C LEU A 416 -4.17 -11.06 19.51
N GLU A 417 -3.76 -9.82 19.69
CA GLU A 417 -2.42 -9.36 19.31
C GLU A 417 -1.38 -9.68 20.39
N PHE A 418 -0.18 -10.07 19.97
CA PHE A 418 0.96 -10.24 20.87
C PHE A 418 2.30 -9.88 20.24
N ASP A 419 3.25 -9.48 21.07
CA ASP A 419 4.66 -9.34 20.75
C ASP A 419 5.42 -10.59 21.22
N PRO A 420 5.94 -11.39 20.28
CA PRO A 420 6.70 -12.59 20.63
C PRO A 420 7.96 -12.33 21.42
N LYS A 421 8.51 -11.11 21.42
CA LYS A 421 9.71 -10.77 22.20
C LYS A 421 9.39 -10.54 23.68
N LYS A 422 8.16 -10.16 24.02
CA LYS A 422 7.75 -9.84 25.40
C LYS A 422 7.22 -11.05 26.15
N ARG A 423 7.27 -11.01 27.49
CA ARG A 423 6.66 -12.05 28.34
C ARG A 423 5.14 -12.01 28.25
N PHE A 424 4.49 -13.13 28.56
CA PHE A 424 3.03 -13.18 28.70
C PHE A 424 2.59 -12.58 30.03
N ARG A 425 1.55 -11.74 30.01
CA ARG A 425 0.88 -11.26 31.21
C ARG A 425 0.14 -12.41 31.88
N VAL A 426 0.27 -12.52 33.19
CA VAL A 426 -0.47 -13.49 34.01
C VAL A 426 -1.39 -12.72 34.95
N SER A 427 -2.69 -12.94 34.83
CA SER A 427 -3.71 -12.31 35.68
C SER A 427 -4.53 -13.38 36.38
N ASN A 428 -4.66 -13.26 37.71
CA ASN A 428 -5.37 -14.24 38.55
C ASN A 428 -4.92 -15.69 38.30
N GLY A 429 -3.60 -15.90 38.11
CA GLY A 429 -3.02 -17.21 37.83
C GLY A 429 -3.29 -17.76 36.43
N ARG A 430 -3.94 -17.00 35.55
CA ARG A 430 -4.22 -17.36 34.16
C ARG A 430 -3.33 -16.55 33.21
N ILE A 431 -2.68 -17.26 32.28
CA ILE A 431 -1.93 -16.64 31.19
C ILE A 431 -2.94 -15.96 30.26
N MET A 432 -2.75 -14.67 29.99
CA MET A 432 -3.58 -13.95 29.03
C MET A 432 -3.49 -14.59 27.65
N GLY A 433 -4.62 -14.66 26.94
CA GLY A 433 -4.71 -15.37 25.66
C GLY A 433 -4.88 -16.89 25.76
N ASN A 434 -5.02 -17.45 26.96
CA ASN A 434 -5.35 -18.87 27.12
C ASN A 434 -6.68 -19.21 26.41
N LYS A 435 -6.62 -20.18 25.50
CA LYS A 435 -7.68 -20.58 24.56
C LYS A 435 -8.03 -19.50 23.52
N SER A 436 -7.03 -18.77 23.05
CA SER A 436 -7.14 -17.79 21.98
C SER A 436 -6.04 -17.98 20.95
N TRP A 437 -6.31 -17.54 19.72
CA TRP A 437 -5.30 -17.39 18.68
C TRP A 437 -4.54 -16.10 18.93
N LEU A 438 -3.22 -16.13 18.78
CA LEU A 438 -2.33 -15.01 18.96
C LEU A 438 -1.67 -14.68 17.63
N GLN A 439 -1.87 -13.45 17.14
CA GLN A 439 -1.22 -12.93 15.94
C GLN A 439 0.00 -12.09 16.33
N PRO A 440 1.20 -12.40 15.83
CA PRO A 440 2.40 -11.63 16.12
C PRO A 440 2.32 -10.25 15.47
N VAL A 441 2.63 -9.19 16.22
CA VAL A 441 2.68 -7.81 15.70
C VAL A 441 3.97 -7.50 14.94
N ALA A 442 5.00 -8.34 15.09
CA ALA A 442 6.29 -8.16 14.45
C ALA A 442 6.40 -8.94 13.13
N TRP A 443 6.73 -8.24 12.04
CA TRP A 443 6.82 -8.77 10.68
C TRP A 443 7.95 -9.81 10.45
N ASN A 444 8.94 -9.90 11.35
CA ASN A 444 10.15 -10.70 11.16
C ASN A 444 10.32 -11.88 12.13
N GLN A 445 9.22 -12.53 12.52
CA GLN A 445 9.27 -13.67 13.45
C GLN A 445 9.42 -15.04 12.76
N GLY A 446 9.65 -15.04 11.44
CA GLY A 446 10.34 -16.09 10.66
C GLY A 446 9.85 -17.55 10.72
N GLY A 447 8.84 -17.88 11.53
CA GLY A 447 8.43 -19.25 11.80
C GLY A 447 6.92 -19.49 11.92
N TYR A 448 6.10 -18.51 12.29
CA TYR A 448 4.64 -18.67 12.41
C TYR A 448 3.90 -17.33 12.18
N ASP A 449 2.65 -17.43 11.72
CA ASP A 449 1.71 -16.30 11.54
C ASP A 449 0.60 -16.29 12.62
N ALA A 450 0.36 -17.43 13.28
CA ALA A 450 -0.55 -17.50 14.42
C ALA A 450 -0.15 -18.60 15.42
N VAL A 451 -0.42 -18.36 16.70
CA VAL A 451 -0.20 -19.33 17.78
C VAL A 451 -1.46 -19.50 18.61
N TYR A 452 -1.91 -20.73 18.83
CA TYR A 452 -2.96 -21.05 19.81
C TYR A 452 -2.34 -21.81 20.96
N PHE A 453 -2.81 -21.56 22.18
CA PHE A 453 -2.47 -22.42 23.31
C PHE A 453 -3.65 -22.62 24.25
N ASP A 454 -3.72 -23.81 24.84
CA ASP A 454 -4.66 -24.17 25.90
C ASP A 454 -3.85 -24.67 27.09
N ASN A 455 -3.80 -23.84 28.13
CA ASN A 455 -3.07 -24.08 29.36
C ASN A 455 -3.62 -25.29 30.14
N ASP A 456 -4.92 -25.57 30.04
CA ASP A 456 -5.55 -26.65 30.80
C ASP A 456 -5.17 -28.01 30.22
N LYS A 457 -5.10 -28.08 28.89
CA LYS A 457 -4.69 -29.28 28.14
C LYS A 457 -3.17 -29.38 27.98
N GLY A 458 -2.46 -28.27 28.06
CA GLY A 458 -1.03 -28.19 27.81
C GLY A 458 -0.67 -28.28 26.33
N ASN A 459 -1.57 -27.90 25.41
CA ASN A 459 -1.30 -27.95 23.98
C ASN A 459 -0.97 -26.56 23.42
N VAL A 460 -0.01 -26.53 22.51
CA VAL A 460 0.38 -25.34 21.74
C VAL A 460 0.35 -25.69 20.26
N ILE A 461 -0.31 -24.86 19.46
CA ILE A 461 -0.46 -25.02 18.02
C ILE A 461 0.15 -23.79 17.35
N PHE A 462 1.10 -24.00 16.46
CA PHE A 462 1.66 -22.97 15.60
C PHE A 462 1.15 -23.15 14.17
N ILE A 463 0.78 -22.04 13.55
CA ILE A 463 0.34 -21.99 12.16
C ILE A 463 1.32 -21.10 11.40
N GLN A 464 1.93 -21.66 10.37
CA GLN A 464 2.61 -20.91 9.32
C GLN A 464 1.78 -21.01 8.04
N VAL A 465 1.20 -19.91 7.63
CA VAL A 465 0.49 -19.79 6.36
C VAL A 465 1.51 -19.52 5.27
N THR A 466 1.58 -20.35 4.25
CA THR A 466 2.57 -20.16 3.19
C THR A 466 2.05 -20.49 1.80
N ARG A 467 2.55 -19.73 0.84
CA ARG A 467 2.37 -19.92 -0.60
C ARG A 467 3.59 -20.53 -1.29
N SER A 468 4.71 -20.62 -0.58
CA SER A 468 5.96 -21.10 -1.17
C SER A 468 5.90 -22.60 -1.32
N GLY A 469 6.33 -23.13 -2.47
CA GLY A 469 6.51 -24.58 -2.64
C GLY A 469 7.62 -25.15 -1.75
N THR A 470 8.50 -24.28 -1.24
CA THR A 470 9.56 -24.66 -0.31
C THR A 470 9.70 -23.62 0.79
N HIS A 471 9.76 -24.03 2.05
CA HIS A 471 9.94 -23.11 3.17
C HIS A 471 11.01 -23.60 4.14
N SER A 472 11.81 -22.67 4.69
CA SER A 472 12.74 -22.99 5.77
C SER A 472 11.99 -23.21 7.07
N PHE A 473 12.41 -24.18 7.88
CA PHE A 473 11.86 -24.42 9.21
C PHE A 473 12.90 -24.03 10.27
N LYS A 474 12.67 -22.89 10.93
CA LYS A 474 13.59 -22.30 11.91
C LYS A 474 13.03 -22.45 13.31
N MET A 475 13.45 -23.49 14.03
CA MET A 475 12.79 -23.87 15.30
C MET A 475 12.99 -22.85 16.43
N ARG A 476 14.00 -21.98 16.35
CA ARG A 476 14.27 -20.96 17.38
C ARG A 476 13.05 -20.10 17.71
N PHE A 477 12.29 -19.68 16.70
CA PHE A 477 11.14 -18.80 16.88
C PHE A 477 10.02 -19.48 17.69
N PHE A 478 9.73 -20.74 17.39
CA PHE A 478 8.77 -21.56 18.13
C PHE A 478 9.23 -21.77 19.58
N ASN A 479 10.51 -22.13 19.74
CA ASN A 479 11.13 -22.35 21.05
C ASN A 479 11.06 -21.10 21.94
N GLU A 480 11.26 -19.90 21.39
CA GLU A 480 11.16 -18.65 22.15
C GLU A 480 9.77 -18.45 22.77
N VAL A 481 8.70 -18.72 22.04
CA VAL A 481 7.32 -18.64 22.58
C VAL A 481 7.08 -19.73 23.62
N LEU A 482 7.52 -20.97 23.36
CA LEU A 482 7.37 -22.08 24.29
C LEU A 482 8.11 -21.84 25.62
N LEU A 483 9.31 -21.26 25.57
CA LEU A 483 10.05 -20.84 26.77
C LEU A 483 9.29 -19.80 27.57
N LYS A 484 8.65 -18.83 26.91
CA LYS A 484 7.84 -17.79 27.56
C LYS A 484 6.56 -18.35 28.18
N LEU A 485 5.87 -19.27 27.50
CA LEU A 485 4.72 -19.99 28.07
C LEU A 485 5.12 -20.81 29.30
N LYS A 486 6.27 -21.50 29.24
CA LYS A 486 6.83 -22.23 30.39
C LYS A 486 7.20 -21.30 31.54
N ALA A 487 7.80 -20.14 31.25
CA ALA A 487 8.11 -19.11 32.26
C ALA A 487 6.83 -18.56 32.91
N ALA A 488 5.74 -18.44 32.14
CA ALA A 488 4.40 -18.13 32.64
C ALA A 488 3.69 -19.31 33.34
N LYS A 489 4.44 -20.38 33.67
CA LYS A 489 4.01 -21.58 34.40
C LYS A 489 3.04 -22.51 33.65
N MET A 490 2.97 -22.43 32.32
CA MET A 490 2.27 -23.44 31.52
C MET A 490 3.01 -24.77 31.54
N THR A 491 2.30 -25.86 31.78
CA THR A 491 2.82 -27.22 31.54
C THR A 491 2.52 -27.61 30.10
N ILE A 492 3.55 -27.62 29.24
CA ILE A 492 3.43 -27.98 27.83
C ILE A 492 3.56 -29.49 27.69
N LYS A 493 2.57 -30.11 27.06
CA LYS A 493 2.48 -31.56 26.79
C LYS A 493 2.59 -31.87 25.32
N THR A 494 2.01 -31.02 24.47
CA THR A 494 2.00 -31.22 23.03
C THR A 494 2.31 -29.92 22.30
N VAL A 495 3.14 -30.04 21.26
CA VAL A 495 3.47 -28.96 20.33
C VAL A 495 3.11 -29.44 18.93
N GLU A 496 2.21 -28.72 18.28
CA GLU A 496 1.85 -28.97 16.88
C GLU A 496 2.29 -27.79 16.02
N VAL A 497 2.90 -28.09 14.87
CA VAL A 497 3.29 -27.07 13.88
C VAL A 497 2.61 -27.43 12.58
N TYR A 498 1.80 -26.51 12.07
CA TYR A 498 1.13 -26.64 10.79
C TYR A 498 1.72 -25.68 9.77
N PHE A 499 1.98 -26.21 8.58
CA PHE A 499 2.20 -25.42 7.38
C PHE A 499 0.91 -25.45 6.58
N VAL A 500 0.17 -24.34 6.63
CA VAL A 500 -1.11 -24.18 5.95
C VAL A 500 -0.86 -23.62 4.56
N VAL A 501 -1.21 -24.41 3.55
CA VAL A 501 -0.95 -24.10 2.14
C VAL A 501 -2.25 -24.05 1.34
N LYS A 502 -2.18 -23.52 0.13
CA LYS A 502 -3.27 -23.65 -0.84
C LYS A 502 -3.44 -25.10 -1.27
N SER A 503 -4.68 -25.53 -1.52
CA SER A 503 -4.97 -26.88 -2.02
C SER A 503 -4.20 -27.25 -3.28
N ALA A 504 -4.05 -26.30 -4.22
CA ALA A 504 -3.28 -26.52 -5.45
C ALA A 504 -1.76 -26.70 -5.23
N GLN A 505 -1.24 -26.25 -4.09
CA GLN A 505 0.19 -26.31 -3.74
C GLN A 505 0.52 -27.43 -2.77
N TYR A 506 -0.50 -27.98 -2.10
CA TYR A 506 -0.37 -29.01 -1.08
C TYR A 506 0.54 -30.17 -1.50
N LEU A 507 0.28 -30.78 -2.66
CA LEU A 507 1.06 -31.92 -3.17
C LEU A 507 2.49 -31.57 -3.64
N LYS A 508 2.82 -30.28 -3.73
CA LYS A 508 4.12 -29.78 -4.21
C LYS A 508 4.94 -29.13 -3.10
N PHE A 509 4.38 -29.05 -1.90
CA PHE A 509 5.04 -28.38 -0.78
C PHE A 509 6.18 -29.25 -0.24
N THR A 510 7.29 -28.61 0.08
CA THR A 510 8.48 -29.24 0.64
C THR A 510 9.03 -28.39 1.78
N ILE A 511 9.53 -29.05 2.82
CA ILE A 511 10.32 -28.39 3.85
C ILE A 511 11.75 -28.32 3.33
N GLY A 512 12.29 -27.10 3.23
CA GLY A 512 13.62 -26.84 2.73
C GLY A 512 14.67 -26.96 3.83
N GLN A 513 15.45 -25.90 4.02
CA GLN A 513 16.46 -25.85 5.08
C GLN A 513 15.81 -25.89 6.47
N ILE A 514 16.36 -26.71 7.36
CA ILE A 514 15.92 -26.85 8.74
C ILE A 514 17.03 -26.35 9.65
N ASP A 515 16.74 -25.28 10.40
CA ASP A 515 17.66 -24.63 11.32
C ASP A 515 17.22 -24.90 12.77
N ASP A 516 18.20 -24.85 13.69
CA ASP A 516 17.97 -24.97 15.14
C ASP A 516 17.33 -26.31 15.56
N ARG A 517 17.85 -27.41 15.02
CA ARG A 517 17.45 -28.80 15.35
C ARG A 517 17.42 -29.04 16.86
N ASP A 518 16.58 -29.98 17.27
CA ASP A 518 16.44 -30.43 18.66
C ASP A 518 16.00 -29.33 19.67
N LEU A 519 15.39 -28.23 19.22
CA LEU A 519 14.87 -27.23 20.18
C LEU A 519 13.50 -27.58 20.76
N LEU A 520 12.69 -28.37 20.04
CA LEU A 520 11.30 -28.65 20.41
C LEU A 520 11.12 -29.91 21.27
N TRP A 521 12.05 -30.88 21.20
CA TRP A 521 11.92 -32.19 21.91
C TRP A 521 11.78 -32.04 23.44
N LYS A 522 12.35 -30.98 24.02
CA LYS A 522 12.29 -30.70 25.46
C LYS A 522 10.90 -30.27 25.95
N PHE A 523 10.01 -29.90 25.02
CA PHE A 523 8.61 -29.54 25.31
C PHE A 523 7.64 -30.65 24.90
N ASP A 524 7.97 -31.39 23.83
CA ASP A 524 7.18 -32.53 23.36
C ASP A 524 8.12 -33.57 22.76
N ALA A 525 8.21 -34.73 23.43
CA ALA A 525 9.14 -35.80 23.11
C ALA A 525 8.92 -36.44 21.73
N ARG A 526 7.81 -36.10 21.04
CA ARG A 526 7.57 -36.49 19.65
C ARG A 526 8.50 -35.77 18.68
N TRP A 527 8.98 -34.57 18.99
CA TRP A 527 9.89 -33.79 18.14
C TRP A 527 11.33 -34.31 18.13
N LYS A 528 11.50 -35.61 17.87
CA LYS A 528 12.81 -36.22 17.63
C LYS A 528 13.11 -36.18 16.13
N GLN A 529 14.39 -36.26 15.78
CA GLN A 529 14.80 -36.28 14.39
C GLN A 529 14.22 -37.52 13.65
N PRO A 530 13.80 -37.38 12.38
CA PRO A 530 13.75 -36.15 11.59
C PRO A 530 12.53 -35.28 11.97
N GLU A 531 12.76 -34.05 12.45
CA GLU A 531 11.71 -33.17 12.96
C GLU A 531 10.68 -32.75 11.90
N GLU A 532 11.09 -32.73 10.64
CA GLU A 532 10.21 -32.47 9.49
C GLU A 532 9.04 -33.45 9.41
N ASN A 533 9.20 -34.68 9.90
CA ASN A 533 8.13 -35.68 9.91
C ASN A 533 7.02 -35.34 10.92
N HIS A 534 7.28 -34.41 11.83
CA HIS A 534 6.34 -33.96 12.85
C HIS A 534 5.62 -32.66 12.45
N VAL A 535 6.06 -32.03 11.36
CA VAL A 535 5.40 -30.87 10.77
C VAL A 535 4.18 -31.34 9.97
N LYS A 536 3.00 -30.80 10.27
CA LYS A 536 1.77 -31.11 9.55
C LYS A 536 1.57 -30.11 8.41
N VAL A 537 1.87 -30.52 7.19
CA VAL A 537 1.48 -29.76 6.00
C VAL A 537 0.00 -30.02 5.75
N ARG A 538 -0.82 -28.98 5.57
CA ARG A 538 -2.26 -29.09 5.34
C ARG A 538 -2.78 -28.05 4.38
N ALA A 539 -3.75 -28.43 3.54
CA ALA A 539 -4.52 -27.50 2.73
C ALA A 539 -5.65 -26.87 3.54
N PHE A 540 -5.85 -25.56 3.40
CA PHE A 540 -7.00 -24.89 3.99
C PHE A 540 -8.29 -25.25 3.24
N GLU A 541 -9.30 -25.78 3.95
CA GLU A 541 -10.61 -26.06 3.33
C GLU A 541 -11.39 -24.75 3.12
N ALA A 542 -11.57 -24.40 1.84
CA ALA A 542 -12.38 -23.27 1.40
C ALA A 542 -13.88 -23.50 1.70
N VAL A 543 -14.55 -22.52 2.30
CA VAL A 543 -16.00 -22.58 2.57
C VAL A 543 -16.77 -22.39 1.27
N GLY A 544 -17.78 -23.23 1.02
CA GLY A 544 -18.81 -22.98 -0.01
C GLY A 544 -18.57 -23.57 -1.39
N LEU A 545 -17.66 -24.54 -1.56
CA LEU A 545 -17.65 -25.42 -2.72
C LEU A 545 -18.30 -26.76 -2.33
N GLN A 546 -19.63 -26.82 -2.45
CA GLN A 546 -20.33 -28.06 -2.76
C GLN A 546 -20.52 -28.16 -4.26
#